data_AF-A0A090QHL4-F1
#
_entry.id   AF-A0A090QHL4-F1
#
_cell.length_a   1.000
_cell.length_b   1.000
_cell.length_c   1.000
_cell.angle_alpha   90.00
_cell.angle_beta   90.00
_cell.angle_gamma   90.00
#
_symmetry.space_group_name_H-M   'P 1'
#
loop_
_entity.id
_entity.type
_entity.pdbx_description
1 polymer ?
#
loop_
_entity_poly.entity_id
_entity_poly.type
_entity_poly.pdbx_seq_one_letter_code
_entity_poly.pdbx_strand_id
1 'polypeptide(L)'
;MGHGHFDRLTLSVYDHGNEIIPDYGAARFLNIETKRGGRYLPENKTYAQHTIAHGAVVLDQKSQYKGNVKYSEEHVSQLVKNDMSNDRLQVTIAADTMAYDGSKLSRSITMVNDADITNRPFIIDLYHVDSNTGHQMDLNYPFFGDIIDTQFDYNRPVNKTVLGTDNGYNHLEVLAKGSPKPNSTNSQFTFLQAQRFYSITSVTDPSTELFITQTGANDPEFNLNLQRQYLIRQPSGSKNHTL
;
A
#
# COMPACT_ATOMS: atom_id res chain seq x y z
N MET A 1 12.57 17.69 8.44
CA MET A 1 13.65 16.71 8.17
C MET A 1 13.46 16.07 6.79
N GLY A 2 14.53 15.93 5.99
CA GLY A 2 14.46 15.42 4.62
C GLY A 2 14.46 13.90 4.43
N HIS A 3 14.34 13.10 5.50
CA HIS A 3 14.36 11.62 5.43
C HIS A 3 12.99 10.97 5.62
N GLY A 4 11.95 11.75 5.92
CA GLY A 4 10.58 11.22 6.02
C GLY A 4 10.05 10.76 4.66
N HIS A 5 9.06 9.87 4.70
CA HIS A 5 8.29 9.43 3.55
C HIS A 5 6.88 10.07 3.60
N PHE A 6 6.13 9.98 2.50
CA PHE A 6 4.76 10.50 2.39
C PHE A 6 3.74 9.39 2.66
N ASP A 7 3.79 8.81 3.86
CA ASP A 7 3.22 7.48 4.18
C ASP A 7 2.42 7.47 5.50
N ARG A 8 1.73 8.57 5.82
CA ARG A 8 0.85 8.63 7.00
C ARG A 8 -0.15 7.49 6.96
N LEU A 9 -0.38 6.92 8.14
CA LEU A 9 -1.27 5.78 8.36
C LEU A 9 -0.83 4.51 7.62
N THR A 10 0.44 4.36 7.21
CA THR A 10 0.98 3.13 6.61
C THR A 10 0.84 1.91 7.54
N LEU A 11 0.78 0.72 6.94
CA LEU A 11 0.75 -0.57 7.64
C LEU A 11 1.93 -1.42 7.17
N SER A 12 2.68 -1.95 8.14
CA SER A 12 3.66 -3.02 7.91
C SER A 12 3.29 -4.21 8.78
N VAL A 13 3.42 -5.43 8.25
CA VAL A 13 3.03 -6.66 8.94
C VAL A 13 4.21 -7.60 9.00
N TYR A 14 4.48 -8.13 10.19
CA TYR A 14 5.48 -9.15 10.44
C TYR A 14 4.80 -10.40 10.98
N ASP A 15 5.21 -11.57 10.48
CA ASP A 15 4.85 -12.87 11.03
C ASP A 15 6.04 -13.81 10.93
N HIS A 16 6.23 -14.62 11.97
CA HIS A 16 7.27 -15.65 11.98
C HIS A 16 8.69 -15.14 11.65
N GLY A 17 9.05 -13.95 12.13
CA GLY A 17 10.36 -13.34 11.89
C GLY A 17 10.57 -12.82 10.47
N ASN A 18 9.51 -12.73 9.66
CA ASN A 18 9.58 -12.23 8.29
C ASN A 18 8.66 -11.02 8.13
N GLU A 19 9.09 -10.05 7.32
CA GLU A 19 8.22 -9.00 6.78
C GLU A 19 7.24 -9.65 5.81
N ILE A 20 5.94 -9.56 6.08
CA ILE A 20 4.87 -10.09 5.22
C ILE A 20 4.35 -8.99 4.31
N ILE A 21 4.03 -7.83 4.89
CA ILE A 21 3.75 -6.59 4.18
C ILE A 21 4.89 -5.61 4.56
N PRO A 22 5.96 -5.53 3.75
CA PRO A 22 7.13 -4.71 4.04
C PRO A 22 6.89 -3.23 3.75
N ASP A 23 7.67 -2.36 4.39
CA ASP A 23 7.91 -1.01 3.88
C ASP A 23 9.09 -1.05 2.89
N TYR A 24 9.07 -0.23 1.83
CA TYR A 24 10.16 -0.23 0.85
C TYR A 24 11.49 0.26 1.45
N GLY A 25 11.44 1.15 2.45
CA GLY A 25 12.63 1.81 2.97
C GLY A 25 13.25 2.77 1.95
N ALA A 26 14.58 2.83 1.88
CA ALA A 26 15.29 3.78 1.03
C ALA A 26 15.88 3.13 -0.24
N ALA A 27 15.85 3.84 -1.36
CA ALA A 27 16.62 3.47 -2.54
C ALA A 27 18.09 3.90 -2.33
N ARG A 28 18.89 3.00 -1.74
CA ARG A 28 20.29 3.26 -1.38
C ARG A 28 21.07 1.96 -1.23
N PHE A 29 22.28 1.93 -1.79
CA PHE A 29 23.24 0.84 -1.56
C PHE A 29 24.37 1.35 -0.66
N LEU A 30 24.33 1.03 0.63
CA LEU A 30 25.29 1.57 1.60
C LEU A 30 26.73 1.14 1.25
N ASN A 31 27.63 2.11 1.14
CA ASN A 31 29.07 1.92 0.85
C ASN A 31 29.38 1.22 -0.50
N ILE A 32 28.44 1.23 -1.44
CA ILE A 32 28.69 0.73 -2.81
C ILE A 32 29.02 1.91 -3.72
N GLU A 33 30.31 2.07 -4.06
CA GLU A 33 30.82 3.21 -4.82
C GLU A 33 30.15 3.34 -6.20
N THR A 34 29.96 2.23 -6.89
CA THR A 34 29.32 2.16 -8.22
C THR A 34 27.83 2.54 -8.19
N LYS A 35 27.20 2.55 -7.02
CA LYS A 35 25.82 3.01 -6.80
C LYS A 35 25.83 4.39 -6.16
N ARG A 36 26.30 5.39 -6.93
CA ARG A 36 26.38 6.82 -6.55
C ARG A 36 27.18 7.08 -5.26
N GLY A 37 28.29 6.37 -5.07
CA GLY A 37 29.12 6.57 -3.87
C GLY A 37 28.45 6.13 -2.57
N GLY A 38 27.44 5.26 -2.66
CA GLY A 38 26.61 4.82 -1.54
C GLY A 38 25.69 5.89 -0.93
N ARG A 39 25.38 6.96 -1.69
CA ARG A 39 24.38 7.98 -1.34
C ARG A 39 22.98 7.50 -1.72
N TYR A 40 21.96 8.26 -1.30
CA TYR A 40 20.60 8.06 -1.80
C TYR A 40 20.59 8.19 -3.33
N LEU A 41 19.92 7.26 -3.99
CA LEU A 41 19.76 7.25 -5.43
C LEU A 41 18.64 8.22 -5.84
N PRO A 42 18.57 8.66 -7.12
CA PRO A 42 17.45 9.45 -7.63
C PRO A 42 16.08 8.82 -7.31
N GLU A 43 16.00 7.49 -7.39
CA GLU A 43 14.80 6.70 -7.13
C GLU A 43 14.31 6.78 -5.69
N ASN A 44 15.14 7.29 -4.76
CA ASN A 44 14.67 7.57 -3.41
C ASN A 44 13.63 8.69 -3.43
N LYS A 45 13.85 9.69 -4.28
CA LYS A 45 12.94 10.83 -4.45
C LYS A 45 11.80 10.54 -5.41
N THR A 46 12.02 9.69 -6.42
CA THR A 46 11.01 9.43 -7.47
C THR A 46 10.17 8.17 -7.21
N TYR A 47 10.56 7.32 -6.26
CA TYR A 47 9.78 6.15 -5.84
C TYR A 47 9.70 5.99 -4.31
N ALA A 48 10.82 5.75 -3.63
CA ALA A 48 10.83 5.23 -2.26
C ALA A 48 10.10 6.12 -1.23
N GLN A 49 10.10 7.44 -1.43
CA GLN A 49 9.41 8.40 -0.56
C GLN A 49 7.92 8.57 -0.88
N HIS A 50 7.45 8.18 -2.06
CA HIS A 50 6.07 8.41 -2.50
C HIS A 50 5.10 7.39 -1.92
N THR A 51 3.91 7.85 -1.55
CA THR A 51 2.85 7.07 -0.89
C THR A 51 2.53 5.72 -1.55
N ILE A 52 2.64 5.63 -2.88
CA ILE A 52 2.36 4.38 -3.61
C ILE A 52 3.36 3.26 -3.32
N ALA A 53 4.55 3.59 -2.79
CA ALA A 53 5.54 2.60 -2.34
C ALA A 53 5.21 2.01 -0.96
N HIS A 54 4.16 2.50 -0.29
CA HIS A 54 3.81 2.18 1.09
C HIS A 54 2.43 1.54 1.19
N GLY A 55 2.17 0.91 2.34
CA GLY A 55 0.88 0.29 2.65
C GLY A 55 -0.20 1.30 3.02
N ALA A 56 -0.34 2.42 2.32
CA ALA A 56 -1.25 3.53 2.64
C ALA A 56 -2.17 3.88 1.46
N VAL A 57 -3.25 4.63 1.72
CA VAL A 57 -4.14 5.12 0.65
C VAL A 57 -3.49 6.26 -0.12
N VAL A 58 -3.60 6.19 -1.45
CA VAL A 58 -3.24 7.24 -2.40
C VAL A 58 -4.50 7.78 -3.06
N LEU A 59 -4.70 9.10 -3.03
CA LEU A 59 -5.79 9.77 -3.77
C LEU A 59 -5.26 10.33 -5.10
N ASP A 60 -5.97 10.04 -6.20
CA ASP A 60 -5.72 10.54 -7.55
C ASP A 60 -4.27 10.38 -8.04
N GLN A 61 -3.61 9.29 -7.64
CA GLN A 61 -2.19 9.02 -7.91
C GLN A 61 -1.24 10.14 -7.46
N LYS A 62 -1.62 10.89 -6.41
CA LYS A 62 -0.80 11.93 -5.80
C LYS A 62 -0.28 11.48 -4.45
N SER A 63 0.99 11.75 -4.18
CA SER A 63 1.51 11.51 -2.83
C SER A 63 0.83 12.43 -1.82
N GLN A 64 0.71 11.92 -0.60
CA GLN A 64 0.28 12.71 0.55
C GLN A 64 1.13 13.99 0.66
N TYR A 65 0.50 15.06 1.13
CA TYR A 65 1.11 16.39 1.24
C TYR A 65 1.67 16.92 -0.08
N LYS A 66 1.17 16.42 -1.22
CA LYS A 66 1.64 16.78 -2.57
C LYS A 66 3.12 16.47 -2.80
N GLY A 67 3.69 15.52 -2.04
CA GLY A 67 5.13 15.25 -2.05
C GLY A 67 5.99 16.40 -1.53
N ASN A 68 5.41 17.35 -0.78
CA ASN A 68 6.12 18.51 -0.25
C ASN A 68 6.59 18.26 1.19
N VAL A 69 7.91 18.09 1.34
CA VAL A 69 8.56 17.84 2.63
C VAL A 69 8.24 18.93 3.66
N LYS A 70 8.38 20.21 3.30
CA LYS A 70 8.12 21.32 4.22
C LYS A 70 6.67 21.33 4.71
N TYR A 71 5.72 21.15 3.79
CA TYR A 71 4.30 21.08 4.15
C TYR A 71 3.99 19.86 5.04
N SER A 72 4.57 18.70 4.74
CA SER A 72 4.39 17.49 5.55
C SER A 72 4.94 17.61 6.98
N GLU A 73 5.94 18.47 7.20
CA GLU A 73 6.55 18.72 8.52
C GLU A 73 5.68 19.62 9.41
N GLU A 74 4.85 20.46 8.80
CA GLU A 74 3.94 21.37 9.52
C GLU A 74 2.70 20.63 10.04
N HIS A 75 2.53 19.35 9.67
CA HIS A 75 1.32 18.57 9.92
C HIS A 75 1.62 17.18 10.49
N VAL A 76 0.75 16.73 11.39
CA VAL A 76 0.86 15.42 12.05
C VAL A 76 -0.51 14.75 12.10
N SER A 77 -0.55 13.45 11.81
CA SER A 77 -1.73 12.63 11.99
C SER A 77 -2.07 12.50 13.47
N GLN A 78 -3.36 12.41 13.79
CA GLN A 78 -3.86 12.37 15.15
C GLN A 78 -4.18 10.93 15.54
N LEU A 79 -3.67 10.49 16.70
CA LEU A 79 -4.10 9.24 17.31
C LEU A 79 -5.51 9.43 17.87
N VAL A 80 -6.44 8.58 17.44
CA VAL A 80 -7.84 8.59 17.91
C VAL A 80 -8.03 7.60 19.05
N LYS A 81 -7.49 6.38 18.90
CA LYS A 81 -7.54 5.34 19.93
C LYS A 81 -6.32 4.45 19.82
N ASN A 82 -5.79 4.04 20.97
CA ASN A 82 -4.83 2.95 21.06
C ASN A 82 -5.18 2.09 22.27
N ASP A 83 -5.43 0.81 22.04
CA ASP A 83 -5.70 -0.15 23.10
C ASP A 83 -4.95 -1.45 22.79
N MET A 84 -3.87 -1.64 23.53
CA MET A 84 -3.01 -2.82 23.46
C MET A 84 -3.13 -3.67 24.74
N SER A 85 -4.10 -3.34 25.61
CA SER A 85 -4.21 -3.93 26.95
C SER A 85 -4.77 -5.35 26.95
N ASN A 86 -5.42 -5.76 25.85
CA ASN A 86 -6.03 -7.06 25.70
C ASN A 86 -5.30 -7.87 24.62
N ASP A 87 -4.66 -8.97 25.03
CA ASP A 87 -3.91 -9.85 24.12
C ASP A 87 -4.76 -10.57 23.08
N ARG A 88 -6.09 -10.65 23.29
CA ARG A 88 -7.04 -11.20 22.31
C ARG A 88 -7.43 -10.19 21.23
N LEU A 89 -7.46 -8.91 21.57
CA LEU A 89 -7.90 -7.85 20.68
C LEU A 89 -7.10 -6.57 20.93
N GLN A 90 -6.27 -6.21 19.97
CA GLN A 90 -5.46 -4.99 20.02
C GLN A 90 -5.90 -4.06 18.89
N VAL A 91 -6.11 -2.78 19.19
CA VAL A 91 -6.64 -1.82 18.22
C VAL A 91 -5.89 -0.50 18.25
N THR A 92 -5.55 0.01 17.07
CA THR A 92 -5.05 1.36 16.87
C THR A 92 -5.89 2.06 15.80
N ILE A 93 -6.35 3.26 16.11
CA ILE A 93 -7.10 4.13 15.20
C ILE A 93 -6.40 5.48 15.14
N ALA A 94 -6.12 5.95 13.94
CA ALA A 94 -5.58 7.28 13.71
C ALA A 94 -6.24 7.94 12.51
N ALA A 95 -6.11 9.27 12.42
CA ALA A 95 -6.69 10.07 11.35
C ALA A 95 -5.73 11.15 10.86
N ASP A 96 -5.85 11.53 9.58
CA ASP A 96 -5.12 12.64 8.98
C ASP A 96 -6.07 13.51 8.15
N THR A 97 -6.07 14.82 8.40
CA THR A 97 -6.93 15.79 7.69
C THR A 97 -6.15 16.73 6.78
N MET A 98 -4.84 16.54 6.66
CA MET A 98 -3.92 17.45 5.98
C MET A 98 -3.14 16.77 4.83
N ALA A 99 -3.14 15.43 4.77
CA ALA A 99 -2.48 14.66 3.72
C ALA A 99 -3.02 14.97 2.32
N TYR A 100 -4.33 15.25 2.21
CA TYR A 100 -4.98 15.65 0.97
C TYR A 100 -5.97 16.78 1.26
N ASP A 101 -5.89 17.87 0.50
CA ASP A 101 -6.75 19.04 0.69
C ASP A 101 -8.24 18.63 0.62
N GLY A 102 -9.02 18.99 1.64
CA GLY A 102 -10.46 18.73 1.68
C GLY A 102 -10.85 17.26 1.89
N SER A 103 -9.89 16.39 2.25
CA SER A 103 -10.13 14.99 2.57
C SER A 103 -9.65 14.65 3.99
N LYS A 104 -10.43 13.82 4.68
CA LYS A 104 -10.07 13.18 5.94
C LYS A 104 -9.81 11.71 5.70
N LEU A 105 -8.61 11.28 6.06
CA LEU A 105 -8.21 9.88 6.12
C LEU A 105 -8.38 9.38 7.56
N SER A 106 -8.87 8.17 7.75
CA SER A 106 -8.77 7.48 9.04
C SER A 106 -8.57 6.00 8.84
N ARG A 107 -7.66 5.41 9.60
CA ARG A 107 -7.37 3.98 9.55
C ARG A 107 -7.54 3.35 10.92
N SER A 108 -8.27 2.25 10.96
CA SER A 108 -8.39 1.38 12.13
C SER A 108 -7.74 0.05 11.80
N ILE A 109 -6.70 -0.31 12.55
CA ILE A 109 -6.04 -1.60 12.48
C ILE A 109 -6.40 -2.34 13.77
N THR A 110 -7.00 -3.53 13.63
CA THR A 110 -7.33 -4.39 14.76
C THR A 110 -6.71 -5.76 14.57
N MET A 111 -5.84 -6.16 15.49
CA MET A 111 -5.31 -7.52 15.53
C MET A 111 -6.23 -8.39 16.39
N VAL A 112 -6.73 -9.48 15.80
CA VAL A 112 -7.56 -10.47 16.47
C VAL A 112 -6.72 -11.71 16.72
N ASN A 113 -6.50 -12.03 17.99
CA ASN A 113 -5.76 -13.20 18.46
C ASN A 113 -6.62 -13.95 19.49
N ASP A 114 -7.79 -14.42 19.03
CA ASP A 114 -8.71 -15.19 19.86
C ASP A 114 -8.79 -16.63 19.36
N ALA A 115 -8.36 -17.57 20.19
CA ALA A 115 -8.38 -19.00 19.89
C ALA A 115 -9.80 -19.56 19.69
N ASP A 116 -10.83 -18.86 20.19
CA ASP A 116 -12.24 -19.22 19.97
C ASP A 116 -12.70 -18.84 18.55
N ILE A 117 -11.97 -17.98 17.84
CA ILE A 117 -12.28 -17.47 16.50
C ILE A 117 -11.35 -18.06 15.43
N THR A 118 -10.06 -18.16 15.73
CA THR A 118 -9.03 -18.52 14.74
C THR A 118 -7.86 -19.25 15.39
N ASN A 119 -7.25 -20.17 14.63
CA ASN A 119 -6.02 -20.84 15.06
C ASN A 119 -4.76 -19.97 14.88
N ARG A 120 -4.87 -18.83 14.19
CA ARG A 120 -3.77 -17.88 13.97
C ARG A 120 -4.29 -16.44 13.99
N PRO A 121 -3.53 -15.47 14.54
CA PRO A 121 -3.94 -14.08 14.51
C PRO A 121 -4.18 -13.58 13.09
N PHE A 122 -5.15 -12.67 12.94
CA PHE A 122 -5.36 -11.94 11.70
C PHE A 122 -5.60 -10.45 11.99
N ILE A 123 -5.48 -9.64 10.94
CA ILE A 123 -5.69 -8.19 11.02
C ILE A 123 -6.99 -7.85 10.30
N ILE A 124 -7.81 -7.03 10.95
CA ILE A 124 -8.89 -6.28 10.32
C ILE A 124 -8.35 -4.88 10.06
N ASP A 125 -8.31 -4.49 8.80
CA ASP A 125 -7.85 -3.20 8.32
C ASP A 125 -9.05 -2.45 7.74
N LEU A 126 -9.38 -1.29 8.30
CA LEU A 126 -10.44 -0.42 7.81
C LEU A 126 -9.84 0.93 7.48
N TYR A 127 -9.72 1.25 6.20
CA TYR A 127 -9.19 2.53 5.75
C TYR A 127 -10.30 3.39 5.15
N HIS A 128 -10.74 4.39 5.90
CA HIS A 128 -11.82 5.27 5.51
C HIS A 128 -11.31 6.59 4.94
N VAL A 129 -11.92 7.01 3.83
CA VAL A 129 -11.72 8.30 3.17
C VAL A 129 -13.05 9.05 3.18
N ASP A 130 -13.05 10.26 3.72
CA ASP A 130 -14.19 11.18 3.73
C ASP A 130 -13.77 12.52 3.12
N SER A 131 -14.30 12.87 1.94
CA SER A 131 -13.89 14.03 1.15
C SER A 131 -15.07 14.85 0.63
N ASN A 132 -14.81 16.13 0.38
CA ASN A 132 -15.76 17.03 -0.26
C ASN A 132 -15.97 16.71 -1.75
N THR A 133 -14.98 16.08 -2.39
CA THR A 133 -14.94 15.74 -3.82
C THR A 133 -14.75 14.25 -4.07
N GLY A 134 -15.13 13.77 -5.25
CA GLY A 134 -14.93 12.38 -5.63
C GLY A 134 -13.48 12.13 -6.03
N HIS A 135 -12.88 11.04 -5.55
CA HIS A 135 -11.49 10.68 -5.81
C HIS A 135 -11.35 9.27 -6.38
N GLN A 136 -10.30 9.06 -7.17
CA GLN A 136 -9.76 7.72 -7.36
C GLN A 136 -8.93 7.37 -6.12
N MET A 137 -9.09 6.16 -5.59
CA MET A 137 -8.44 5.72 -4.35
C MET A 137 -7.66 4.44 -4.60
N ASP A 138 -6.40 4.42 -4.20
CA ASP A 138 -5.50 3.29 -4.35
C ASP A 138 -5.03 2.84 -2.97
N LEU A 139 -5.19 1.57 -2.61
CA LEU A 139 -4.59 0.97 -1.41
C LEU A 139 -3.67 -0.17 -1.81
N ASN A 140 -2.40 -0.03 -1.44
CA ASN A 140 -1.34 -0.91 -1.89
C ASN A 140 -0.88 -1.88 -0.79
N TYR A 141 -0.56 -3.12 -1.16
CA TYR A 141 0.02 -4.12 -0.28
C TYR A 141 1.25 -4.75 -0.95
N PRO A 142 2.47 -4.28 -0.64
CA PRO A 142 3.70 -4.90 -1.14
C PRO A 142 3.90 -6.31 -0.57
N PHE A 143 4.55 -7.19 -1.34
CA PHE A 143 4.92 -8.55 -0.93
C PHE A 143 6.11 -9.08 -1.76
N PHE A 144 6.78 -10.12 -1.26
CA PHE A 144 7.90 -10.80 -1.94
C PHE A 144 7.60 -12.25 -2.34
N GLY A 145 6.55 -12.84 -1.77
CA GLY A 145 6.14 -14.22 -1.97
C GLY A 145 5.52 -14.50 -3.34
N ASP A 146 5.14 -15.75 -3.57
CA ASP A 146 4.57 -16.25 -4.81
C ASP A 146 3.06 -16.21 -4.79
N ILE A 147 2.45 -15.79 -5.91
CA ILE A 147 0.99 -15.72 -6.05
C ILE A 147 0.46 -17.14 -6.22
N ILE A 148 -0.51 -17.52 -5.39
CA ILE A 148 -1.07 -18.88 -5.33
C ILE A 148 -2.48 -18.92 -5.91
N ASP A 149 -3.36 -18.03 -5.45
CA ASP A 149 -4.76 -18.01 -5.86
C ASP A 149 -5.34 -16.60 -5.83
N THR A 150 -6.34 -16.37 -6.67
CA THR A 150 -7.10 -15.13 -6.74
C THR A 150 -8.59 -15.43 -6.90
N GLN A 151 -9.42 -14.84 -6.04
CA GLN A 151 -10.88 -14.92 -6.17
C GLN A 151 -11.46 -13.77 -7.03
N PHE A 152 -10.69 -13.34 -8.01
CA PHE A 152 -11.04 -12.35 -9.02
C PHE A 152 -10.43 -12.74 -10.37
N ASP A 153 -11.03 -12.30 -11.46
CA ASP A 153 -10.51 -12.58 -12.81
C ASP A 153 -9.50 -11.49 -13.20
N TYR A 154 -8.41 -11.87 -13.87
CA TYR A 154 -7.40 -10.92 -14.32
C TYR A 154 -6.84 -11.29 -15.70
N ASN A 155 -6.38 -10.25 -16.40
CA ASN A 155 -5.64 -10.37 -17.64
C ASN A 155 -4.17 -10.00 -17.41
N ARG A 156 -3.26 -10.80 -17.95
CA ARG A 156 -1.83 -10.49 -17.98
C ARG A 156 -1.50 -9.89 -19.34
N PRO A 157 -1.10 -8.61 -19.42
CA PRO A 157 -0.75 -8.02 -20.70
C PRO A 157 0.52 -8.66 -21.25
N VAL A 158 0.55 -8.91 -22.57
CA VAL A 158 1.75 -9.45 -23.25
C VAL A 158 2.89 -8.43 -23.19
N ASN A 159 2.57 -7.15 -23.38
CA ASN A 159 3.51 -6.05 -23.22
C ASN A 159 3.20 -5.34 -21.91
N LYS A 160 4.16 -5.35 -20.98
CA LYS A 160 4.01 -4.66 -19.70
C LYS A 160 3.84 -3.16 -19.95
N THR A 161 2.89 -2.55 -19.24
CA THR A 161 2.65 -1.11 -19.24
C THR A 161 3.06 -0.52 -17.90
N VAL A 162 3.44 0.74 -17.89
CA VAL A 162 3.68 1.49 -16.65
C VAL A 162 2.33 1.86 -16.03
N LEU A 163 2.19 1.75 -14.71
CA LEU A 163 0.93 1.96 -13.99
C LEU A 163 0.44 3.42 -14.07
N GLY A 164 1.36 4.38 -14.09
CA GLY A 164 1.08 5.81 -14.20
C GLY A 164 2.33 6.60 -14.61
N THR A 165 2.25 7.92 -14.52
CA THR A 165 3.27 8.80 -15.12
C THR A 165 4.14 9.55 -14.12
N ASP A 166 3.80 9.56 -12.83
CA ASP A 166 4.48 10.37 -11.81
C ASP A 166 4.21 9.82 -10.39
N ASN A 167 4.81 10.44 -9.37
CA ASN A 167 4.59 10.16 -7.94
C ASN A 167 4.80 8.69 -7.55
N GLY A 168 5.83 8.06 -8.13
CA GLY A 168 6.16 6.65 -7.91
C GLY A 168 5.42 5.68 -8.84
N TYR A 169 4.27 6.05 -9.40
CA TYR A 169 3.52 5.18 -10.32
C TYR A 169 4.29 4.90 -11.61
N ASN A 170 5.16 5.83 -12.00
CA ASN A 170 6.07 5.68 -13.14
C ASN A 170 7.15 4.60 -12.92
N HIS A 171 7.29 4.05 -11.70
CA HIS A 171 8.22 2.97 -11.39
C HIS A 171 7.59 1.58 -11.32
N LEU A 172 6.27 1.49 -11.53
CA LEU A 172 5.49 0.26 -11.41
C LEU A 172 5.07 -0.26 -12.78
N GLU A 173 5.48 -1.48 -13.11
CA GLU A 173 4.98 -2.26 -14.23
C GLU A 173 3.69 -2.99 -13.84
N VAL A 174 2.69 -3.00 -14.72
CA VAL A 174 1.46 -3.77 -14.55
C VAL A 174 1.70 -5.21 -15.02
N LEU A 175 1.74 -6.16 -14.07
CA LEU A 175 1.86 -7.59 -14.37
C LEU A 175 0.49 -8.23 -14.66
N ALA A 176 -0.55 -7.74 -13.99
CA ALA A 176 -1.93 -8.14 -14.24
C ALA A 176 -2.90 -7.01 -13.86
N LYS A 177 -4.02 -6.94 -14.59
CA LYS A 177 -5.18 -6.10 -14.26
C LYS A 177 -6.43 -6.97 -14.25
N GLY A 178 -7.22 -6.87 -13.20
CA GLY A 178 -8.42 -7.66 -12.98
C GLY A 178 -9.58 -6.87 -12.38
N SER A 179 -10.67 -7.58 -12.16
CA SER A 179 -11.91 -7.08 -11.58
C SER A 179 -12.56 -8.17 -10.71
N PRO A 180 -13.31 -7.79 -9.67
CA PRO A 180 -14.08 -8.75 -8.88
C PRO A 180 -14.99 -9.62 -9.74
N LYS A 181 -15.21 -10.86 -9.30
CA LYS A 181 -16.16 -11.76 -9.97
C LYS A 181 -17.59 -11.19 -9.91
N PRO A 182 -18.43 -11.42 -10.93
CA PRO A 182 -19.82 -11.01 -10.90
C PRO A 182 -20.56 -11.49 -9.65
N ASN A 183 -21.35 -10.62 -9.03
CA ASN A 183 -22.11 -10.88 -7.80
C ASN A 183 -21.26 -11.20 -6.55
N SER A 184 -19.93 -11.02 -6.59
CA SER A 184 -19.10 -11.09 -5.39
C SER A 184 -19.17 -9.77 -4.60
N THR A 185 -19.11 -9.87 -3.27
CA THR A 185 -19.00 -8.71 -2.37
C THR A 185 -17.58 -8.50 -1.85
N ASN A 186 -16.66 -9.42 -2.19
CA ASN A 186 -15.26 -9.34 -1.82
C ASN A 186 -14.35 -9.96 -2.91
N SER A 187 -13.06 -9.66 -2.78
CA SER A 187 -11.99 -10.29 -3.55
C SER A 187 -10.92 -10.79 -2.59
N GLN A 188 -10.36 -11.96 -2.88
CA GLN A 188 -9.28 -12.54 -2.10
C GLN A 188 -8.03 -12.73 -2.96
N PHE A 189 -6.88 -12.34 -2.41
CA PHE A 189 -5.56 -12.53 -2.99
C PHE A 189 -4.72 -13.37 -2.04
N THR A 190 -4.25 -14.53 -2.50
CA THR A 190 -3.44 -15.46 -1.69
C THR A 190 -2.04 -15.61 -2.25
N PHE A 191 -1.04 -15.49 -1.37
CA PHE A 191 0.36 -15.66 -1.72
C PHE A 191 1.10 -16.52 -0.68
N LEU A 192 2.14 -17.21 -1.12
CA LEU A 192 3.05 -18.02 -0.31
C LEU A 192 4.32 -17.20 -0.04
N GLN A 193 4.59 -16.89 1.22
CA GLN A 193 5.81 -16.18 1.63
C GLN A 193 6.38 -16.83 2.87
N ALA A 194 7.70 -16.94 2.98
CA ALA A 194 8.34 -17.51 4.17
C ALA A 194 7.74 -18.84 4.66
N GLN A 195 7.42 -19.75 3.71
CA GLN A 195 6.82 -21.07 3.98
C GLN A 195 5.42 -21.04 4.60
N ARG A 196 4.70 -19.91 4.51
CA ARG A 196 3.32 -19.75 5.00
C ARG A 196 2.44 -19.09 3.94
N PHE A 197 1.17 -19.50 3.91
CA PHE A 197 0.17 -18.86 3.07
C PHE A 197 -0.43 -17.67 3.81
N TYR A 198 -0.59 -16.57 3.08
CA TYR A 198 -1.26 -15.35 3.53
C TYR A 198 -2.34 -14.99 2.53
N SER A 199 -3.49 -14.55 3.04
CA SER A 199 -4.60 -14.09 2.21
C SER A 199 -5.00 -12.68 2.62
N ILE A 200 -5.09 -11.79 1.64
CA ILE A 200 -5.73 -10.47 1.79
C ILE A 200 -7.14 -10.61 1.24
N THR A 201 -8.15 -10.38 2.07
CA THR A 201 -9.56 -10.38 1.66
C THR A 201 -10.11 -8.98 1.83
N SER A 202 -10.57 -8.39 0.74
CA SER A 202 -11.02 -7.00 0.72
C SER A 202 -12.45 -6.92 0.22
N VAL A 203 -13.24 -6.01 0.80
CA VAL A 203 -14.56 -5.69 0.26
C VAL A 203 -14.37 -5.00 -1.07
N THR A 204 -15.05 -5.47 -2.11
CA THR A 204 -14.91 -4.95 -3.47
C THR A 204 -16.26 -4.93 -4.14
N ASP A 205 -16.47 -3.98 -5.05
CA ASP A 205 -17.68 -3.88 -5.87
C ASP A 205 -17.34 -4.05 -7.37
N PRO A 206 -18.33 -4.18 -8.27
CA PRO A 206 -18.06 -4.41 -9.69
C PRO A 206 -17.24 -3.32 -10.41
N SER A 207 -17.09 -2.14 -9.80
CA SER A 207 -16.26 -1.05 -10.32
C SER A 207 -14.82 -1.10 -9.81
N THR A 208 -14.53 -1.82 -8.72
CA THR A 208 -13.18 -1.94 -8.19
C THR A 208 -12.23 -2.57 -9.22
N GLU A 209 -11.07 -1.96 -9.43
CA GLU A 209 -9.99 -2.49 -10.26
C GLU A 209 -8.91 -3.10 -9.37
N LEU A 210 -8.42 -4.29 -9.74
CA LEU A 210 -7.42 -5.02 -8.98
C LEU A 210 -6.15 -5.17 -9.81
N PHE A 211 -5.00 -4.82 -9.25
CA PHE A 211 -3.74 -4.88 -9.97
C PHE A 211 -2.73 -5.73 -9.23
N ILE A 212 -1.93 -6.46 -10.00
CA ILE A 212 -0.63 -6.97 -9.57
C ILE A 212 0.40 -6.13 -10.29
N THR A 213 1.21 -5.40 -9.53
CA THR A 213 2.27 -4.55 -10.05
C THR A 213 3.64 -5.01 -9.59
N GLN A 214 4.69 -4.52 -10.23
CA GLN A 214 6.06 -4.77 -9.84
C GLN A 214 6.93 -3.54 -10.08
N THR A 215 7.83 -3.23 -9.16
CA THR A 215 8.90 -2.25 -9.41
C THR A 215 9.80 -2.65 -10.58
N GLY A 216 10.31 -1.65 -11.29
CA GLY A 216 11.30 -1.81 -12.36
C GLY A 216 11.04 -0.94 -13.61
N ALA A 217 9.86 -0.32 -13.72
CA ALA A 217 9.63 0.67 -14.75
C ALA A 217 10.54 1.89 -14.53
N ASN A 218 11.05 2.47 -15.62
CA ASN A 218 11.94 3.63 -15.58
C ASN A 218 13.14 3.49 -14.62
N ASP A 219 13.67 2.27 -14.46
CA ASP A 219 14.85 1.96 -13.65
C ASP A 219 16.00 1.40 -14.53
N PRO A 220 16.62 2.22 -15.39
CA PRO A 220 17.63 1.76 -16.34
C PRO A 220 18.94 1.26 -15.68
N GLU A 221 19.17 1.61 -14.41
CA GLU A 221 20.40 1.25 -13.67
C GLU A 221 20.20 0.05 -12.72
N PHE A 222 19.01 -0.58 -12.73
CA PHE A 222 18.65 -1.66 -11.80
C PHE A 222 18.89 -1.26 -10.34
N ASN A 223 18.35 -0.11 -9.94
CA ASN A 223 18.45 0.48 -8.62
C ASN A 223 17.33 0.02 -7.68
N LEU A 224 16.17 -0.36 -8.21
CA LEU A 224 15.01 -0.80 -7.45
C LEU A 224 15.04 -2.30 -7.21
N ASN A 225 14.68 -2.71 -5.99
CA ASN A 225 14.42 -4.12 -5.70
C ASN A 225 13.22 -4.58 -6.51
N LEU A 226 13.21 -5.82 -7.01
CA LEU A 226 12.01 -6.43 -7.60
C LEU A 226 11.03 -6.76 -6.47
N GLN A 227 10.03 -5.91 -6.30
CA GLN A 227 8.97 -6.05 -5.30
C GLN A 227 7.64 -6.05 -6.04
N ARG A 228 6.80 -7.03 -5.73
CA ARG A 228 5.43 -7.08 -6.26
C ARG A 228 4.49 -6.39 -5.29
N GLN A 229 3.39 -5.86 -5.81
CA GLN A 229 2.35 -5.27 -4.99
C GLN A 229 0.96 -5.71 -5.47
N TYR A 230 0.10 -6.02 -4.50
CA TYR A 230 -1.34 -6.15 -4.72
C TYR A 230 -1.99 -4.80 -4.45
N LEU A 231 -2.52 -4.18 -5.50
CA LEU A 231 -3.10 -2.85 -5.47
C LEU A 231 -4.60 -2.94 -5.73
N ILE A 232 -5.37 -2.36 -4.81
CA ILE A 232 -6.81 -2.23 -4.91
C ILE A 232 -7.12 -0.79 -5.28
N ARG A 233 -7.79 -0.60 -6.42
CA ARG A 233 -8.18 0.71 -6.92
C ARG A 233 -9.69 0.84 -6.93
N GLN A 234 -10.20 1.81 -6.19
CA GLN A 234 -11.55 2.33 -6.41
C GLN A 234 -11.50 3.44 -7.45
N PRO A 235 -12.21 3.33 -8.59
CA PRO A 235 -12.24 4.39 -9.60
C PRO A 235 -12.79 5.72 -9.07
N SER A 236 -12.50 6.79 -9.81
CA SER A 236 -12.95 8.14 -9.46
C SER A 236 -14.48 8.22 -9.35
N GLY A 237 -14.96 8.86 -8.29
CA GLY A 237 -16.39 9.18 -8.11
C GLY A 237 -16.86 9.13 -6.66
N SER A 238 -16.19 8.35 -5.81
CA SER A 238 -16.55 8.21 -4.40
C SER A 238 -16.01 9.35 -3.56
N LYS A 239 -16.90 9.97 -2.77
CA LYS A 239 -16.56 11.00 -1.78
C LYS A 239 -16.27 10.40 -0.40
N ASN A 240 -17.05 9.39 -0.05
CA ASN A 240 -16.99 8.68 1.22
C ASN A 240 -16.88 7.19 0.90
N HIS A 241 -15.79 6.55 1.32
CA HIS A 241 -15.50 5.16 0.97
C HIS A 241 -14.60 4.52 2.03
N THR A 242 -14.80 3.22 2.26
CA THR A 242 -13.93 2.40 3.12
C THR A 242 -13.31 1.33 2.26
N LEU A 243 -11.97 1.34 2.18
CA LEU A 243 -11.14 0.31 1.56
C LEU A 243 -10.78 -0.77 2.59
#